data_AF-A0A3P7KY93-F1
#
_entry.id   AF-A0A3P7KY93-F1
#
_cell.length_a   1.000
_cell.length_b   1.000
_cell.length_c   1.000
_cell.angle_alpha   90.00
_cell.angle_beta   90.00
_cell.angle_gamma   90.00
#
_symmetry.space_group_name_H-M   'P 1'
#
loop_
_entity.id
_entity.type
_entity.pdbx_description
1 polymer ?
#
loop_
_entity_poly.entity_id
_entity_poly.type
_entity_poly.pdbx_seq_one_letter_code
_entity_poly.pdbx_strand_id
1 'polypeptide(L)'
;MNFIRTLATTVESVCEQCIVVVRKSASEIAIEMSAEQEKMLREQIHAIADENNAIRRLVCKRVETFVDEMLCSPSEVPRRLLPGLSVIQSELCAFTARLLRICIHNRRTFFELYRNMLKTIKLNPEATSMAAMPLDEKSI
;
A
#
# COMPACT_ATOMS: atom_id res chain seq x y z
N MET A 1 13.70 0.48 -2.76
CA MET A 1 14.01 -0.59 -3.75
C MET A 1 14.02 -2.02 -3.20
N ASN A 2 13.83 -2.29 -1.89
CA ASN A 2 13.84 -3.67 -1.36
C ASN A 2 12.49 -4.42 -1.41
N PHE A 3 11.37 -3.71 -1.54
CA PHE A 3 10.03 -4.30 -1.37
C PHE A 3 9.60 -5.23 -2.51
N ILE A 4 9.89 -4.89 -3.77
CA ILE A 4 9.51 -5.69 -4.94
C ILE A 4 10.30 -7.02 -4.96
N ARG A 5 11.57 -6.98 -4.57
CA ARG A 5 12.42 -8.18 -4.46
C ARG A 5 11.88 -9.16 -3.40
N THR A 6 11.32 -8.64 -2.31
CA THR A 6 10.67 -9.44 -1.26
C THR A 6 9.36 -10.07 -1.70
N LEU A 7 8.56 -9.40 -2.54
CA LEU A 7 7.29 -9.96 -3.02
C LEU A 7 7.54 -11.14 -3.95
N ALA A 8 8.44 -11.02 -4.92
CA ALA A 8 8.76 -12.10 -5.85
C ALA A 8 9.23 -13.37 -5.12
N THR A 9 10.12 -13.23 -4.14
CA THR A 9 10.60 -14.37 -3.33
C THR A 9 9.51 -14.96 -2.45
N THR A 10 8.61 -14.13 -1.90
CA THR A 10 7.48 -14.61 -1.10
C THR A 10 6.47 -15.36 -1.97
N VAL A 11 6.17 -14.83 -3.16
CA VAL A 11 5.27 -15.48 -4.13
C VAL A 11 5.82 -16.83 -4.57
N GLU A 12 7.13 -16.94 -4.80
CA GLU A 12 7.79 -18.22 -5.08
C GLU A 12 7.58 -19.23 -3.94
N SER A 13 7.87 -18.83 -2.70
CA SER A 13 7.68 -19.71 -1.53
C SER A 13 6.22 -20.12 -1.34
N VAL A 14 5.28 -19.21 -1.54
CA VAL A 14 3.84 -19.52 -1.46
C VAL A 14 3.42 -20.44 -2.59
N CYS A 15 3.95 -20.25 -3.80
CA CYS A 15 3.69 -21.09 -4.94
C CYS A 15 4.07 -22.55 -4.65
N GLU A 16 5.29 -22.80 -4.19
CA GLU A 16 5.73 -24.15 -3.82
C GLU A 16 4.85 -24.78 -2.74
N GLN A 17 4.49 -24.01 -1.70
CA GLN A 17 3.61 -24.51 -0.64
C GLN A 17 2.21 -24.85 -1.19
N CYS A 18 1.65 -24.01 -2.06
CA CYS A 18 0.37 -24.28 -2.71
C CYS A 18 0.43 -25.56 -3.54
N ILE A 19 1.48 -25.77 -4.33
CA ILE A 19 1.64 -27.01 -5.12
C ILE A 19 1.71 -28.24 -4.21
N VAL A 20 2.49 -28.20 -3.14
CA VAL A 20 2.59 -29.31 -2.17
C VAL A 20 1.23 -29.63 -1.56
N VAL A 21 0.49 -28.60 -1.12
CA VAL A 21 -0.83 -28.77 -0.50
C VAL A 21 -1.84 -29.33 -1.51
N VAL A 22 -1.89 -28.78 -2.72
CA VAL A 22 -2.83 -29.24 -3.76
C VAL A 22 -2.54 -30.67 -4.17
N ARG A 23 -1.27 -31.06 -4.39
CA ARG A 23 -0.92 -32.46 -4.69
C ARG A 23 -1.34 -33.40 -3.57
N LYS A 24 -1.04 -33.02 -2.32
CA LYS A 24 -1.42 -33.82 -1.16
C LYS A 24 -2.94 -34.01 -1.10
N SER A 25 -3.71 -32.92 -1.17
CA SER A 25 -5.18 -32.98 -1.13
C SER A 25 -5.77 -33.72 -2.32
N ALA A 26 -5.17 -33.64 -3.51
CA ALA A 26 -5.61 -34.40 -4.69
C ALA A 26 -5.40 -35.92 -4.47
N SER A 27 -4.25 -36.32 -3.91
CA SER A 27 -3.97 -37.73 -3.61
C SER A 27 -4.91 -38.32 -2.56
N GLU A 28 -5.36 -37.53 -1.59
CA GLU A 28 -6.34 -37.93 -0.57
C GLU A 28 -7.71 -38.29 -1.16
N ILE A 29 -8.04 -37.75 -2.34
CA ILE A 29 -9.29 -38.03 -3.08
C ILE A 29 -9.05 -38.86 -4.36
N ALA A 30 -7.90 -39.53 -4.46
CA ALA A 30 -7.50 -40.37 -5.59
C ALA A 30 -7.50 -39.64 -6.96
N ILE A 31 -7.23 -38.33 -6.95
CA ILE A 31 -7.03 -37.52 -8.15
C ILE A 31 -5.54 -37.23 -8.28
N GLU A 32 -5.00 -37.36 -9.49
CA GLU A 32 -3.64 -36.88 -9.79
C GLU A 32 -3.70 -35.51 -10.46
N MET A 33 -2.88 -34.60 -9.96
CA MET A 33 -2.69 -33.30 -10.60
C MET A 33 -1.77 -33.48 -11.81
N SER A 34 -2.24 -33.12 -12.99
CA SER A 34 -1.44 -33.19 -14.21
C SER A 34 -0.34 -32.12 -14.22
N ALA A 35 0.73 -32.37 -14.99
CA ALA A 35 1.81 -31.39 -15.17
C ALA A 35 1.29 -30.05 -15.75
N GLU A 36 0.27 -30.10 -16.60
CA GLU A 36 -0.35 -28.89 -17.17
C GLU A 36 -1.12 -28.10 -16.10
N GLN A 37 -1.90 -28.79 -15.26
CA GLN A 37 -2.62 -28.14 -14.14
C GLN A 37 -1.67 -27.48 -13.15
N GLU A 38 -0.55 -28.15 -12.85
CA GLU A 38 0.49 -27.58 -12.00
C GLU A 38 1.10 -26.32 -12.63
N LYS A 39 1.49 -26.41 -13.89
CA LYS A 39 2.08 -25.28 -14.62
C LYS A 39 1.12 -24.10 -14.64
N MET A 40 -0.15 -24.33 -14.97
CA MET A 40 -1.18 -23.28 -14.96
C MET A 40 -1.35 -22.65 -13.57
N LEU A 41 -1.37 -23.45 -12.51
CA LEU A 41 -1.49 -22.95 -11.13
C LEU A 41 -0.27 -22.09 -10.75
N ARG A 42 0.94 -22.54 -11.10
CA ARG A 42 2.18 -21.78 -10.88
C ARG A 42 2.14 -20.45 -11.60
N GLU A 43 1.80 -20.45 -12.89
CA GLU A 43 1.70 -19.24 -13.71
C GLU A 43 0.68 -18.23 -13.12
N GLN A 44 -0.48 -18.72 -12.67
CA GLN A 44 -1.49 -17.87 -12.03
C GLN A 44 -1.01 -17.24 -10.72
N ILE A 45 -0.29 -18.00 -9.89
CA ILE A 45 0.27 -17.49 -8.62
C ILE A 45 1.38 -16.47 -8.91
N HIS A 46 2.30 -16.77 -9.83
CA HIS A 46 3.37 -15.84 -10.22
C HIS A 46 2.85 -14.56 -10.86
N ALA A 47 1.73 -14.63 -11.60
CA ALA A 47 1.11 -13.45 -12.18
C ALA A 47 0.71 -12.40 -11.12
N ILE A 48 0.57 -12.75 -9.84
CA ILE A 48 0.29 -11.80 -8.75
C ILE A 48 1.49 -10.85 -8.51
N ALA A 49 2.71 -11.28 -8.81
CA ALA A 49 3.90 -10.44 -8.66
C ALA A 49 3.93 -9.28 -9.67
N ASP A 50 3.20 -9.39 -10.79
CA ASP A 50 3.05 -8.32 -11.77
C ASP A 50 2.25 -7.14 -11.16
N GLU A 51 2.80 -5.93 -11.28
CA GLU A 51 2.14 -4.68 -10.89
C GLU A 51 0.86 -4.42 -11.69
N ASN A 52 0.81 -4.94 -12.92
CA ASN A 52 -0.35 -4.84 -13.80
C ASN A 52 -1.37 -5.96 -13.60
N ASN A 53 -1.20 -6.82 -12.61
CA ASN A 53 -2.19 -7.81 -12.26
C ASN A 53 -3.48 -7.13 -11.73
N ALA A 54 -4.63 -7.53 -12.26
CA ALA A 54 -5.92 -6.94 -11.89
C ALA A 54 -6.26 -7.14 -10.41
N ILE A 55 -5.93 -8.30 -9.84
CA ILE A 55 -6.18 -8.62 -8.42
C ILE A 55 -5.26 -7.78 -7.54
N ARG A 56 -3.97 -7.68 -7.88
CA ARG A 56 -3.02 -6.85 -7.12
C ARG A 56 -3.47 -5.39 -7.11
N ARG A 57 -3.79 -4.80 -8.27
CA ARG A 57 -4.30 -3.43 -8.35
C ARG A 57 -5.58 -3.23 -7.54
N LEU A 58 -6.50 -4.19 -7.59
CA LEU A 58 -7.75 -4.14 -6.83
C LEU A 58 -7.49 -4.12 -5.31
N VAL A 59 -6.59 -4.98 -4.83
CA VAL A 59 -6.20 -5.04 -3.42
C VAL A 59 -5.53 -3.74 -2.98
N CYS A 60 -4.55 -3.24 -3.75
CA CYS A 60 -3.90 -1.96 -3.47
C CYS A 60 -4.91 -0.81 -3.43
N LYS A 61 -5.82 -0.73 -4.40
CA LYS A 61 -6.84 0.32 -4.46
C LYS A 61 -7.75 0.29 -3.24
N ARG A 62 -8.16 -0.90 -2.79
CA ARG A 62 -8.96 -1.08 -1.58
C ARG A 62 -8.24 -0.60 -0.34
N VAL A 63 -6.95 -0.92 -0.20
CA VAL A 63 -6.11 -0.43 0.91
C VAL A 63 -6.00 1.09 0.88
N GLU A 64 -5.73 1.68 -0.29
CA GLU A 64 -5.66 3.14 -0.46
C GLU A 64 -6.96 3.82 -0.07
N THR A 65 -8.10 3.35 -0.58
CA THR A 65 -9.42 3.90 -0.26
C THR A 65 -9.70 3.83 1.24
N PHE A 66 -9.41 2.71 1.89
CA PHE A 66 -9.59 2.58 3.34
C PHE A 66 -8.73 3.57 4.12
N VAL A 67 -7.45 3.73 3.75
CA VAL A 67 -6.55 4.68 4.41
C VAL A 67 -7.06 6.11 4.23
N ASP A 68 -7.48 6.47 3.03
CA ASP A 68 -7.98 7.81 2.70
C ASP A 68 -9.26 8.16 3.47
N GLU A 69 -10.24 7.24 3.49
CA GLU A 69 -11.48 7.38 4.25
C GLU A 69 -11.20 7.55 5.76
N MET A 70 -10.30 6.76 6.32
CA MET A 70 -9.91 6.86 7.74
C MET A 70 -9.20 8.17 8.07
N LEU A 71 -8.42 8.72 7.14
CA LEU A 71 -7.73 9.99 7.36
C LEU A 71 -8.67 11.20 7.22
N CYS A 72 -9.65 11.12 6.33
CA CYS A 72 -10.61 12.20 6.07
C CYS A 72 -11.78 12.23 7.08
N SER A 73 -12.40 11.08 7.34
CA SER A 73 -13.62 10.96 8.16
C SER A 73 -13.55 9.78 9.14
N PRO A 74 -12.64 9.78 10.13
CA PRO A 74 -12.41 8.65 11.03
C PRO A 74 -13.63 8.21 11.86
N SER A 75 -14.59 9.11 12.09
CA SER A 75 -15.85 8.82 12.80
C SER A 75 -16.91 8.13 11.94
N GLU A 76 -16.78 8.20 10.62
CA GLU A 76 -17.77 7.71 9.65
C GLU A 76 -17.37 6.38 9.03
N VAL A 77 -16.09 5.96 9.16
CA VAL A 77 -15.61 4.71 8.57
C VAL A 77 -16.25 3.51 9.28
N PRO A 78 -17.13 2.75 8.60
CA PRO A 78 -17.68 1.56 9.19
C PRO A 78 -16.57 0.52 9.31
N ARG A 79 -16.39 -0.04 10.50
CA ARG A 79 -15.45 -1.17 10.77
C ARG A 79 -15.69 -2.41 9.88
N ARG A 80 -16.71 -2.42 9.01
CA ARG A 80 -17.07 -3.54 8.14
C ARG A 80 -16.55 -3.41 6.71
N LEU A 81 -16.06 -2.25 6.27
CA LEU A 81 -15.63 -2.09 4.88
C LEU A 81 -14.21 -2.59 4.73
N LEU A 82 -14.06 -3.77 4.12
CA LEU A 82 -13.12 -4.08 3.02
C LEU A 82 -13.30 -5.57 2.66
N PRO A 83 -14.33 -5.92 1.87
CA PRO A 83 -14.53 -7.30 1.44
C PRO A 83 -13.26 -7.83 0.77
N GLY A 84 -12.79 -9.00 1.20
CA GLY A 84 -11.55 -9.61 0.71
C GLY A 84 -10.26 -9.15 1.40
N LEU A 85 -10.31 -8.27 2.41
CA LEU A 85 -9.14 -7.87 3.21
C LEU A 85 -9.30 -8.16 4.71
N SER A 86 -10.27 -8.99 5.09
CA SER A 86 -10.52 -9.37 6.48
C SER A 86 -9.28 -9.95 7.17
N VAL A 87 -8.45 -10.70 6.44
CA VAL A 87 -7.22 -11.32 6.96
C VAL A 87 -6.20 -10.30 7.45
N ILE A 88 -6.13 -9.12 6.83
CA ILE A 88 -5.16 -8.06 7.18
C ILE A 88 -5.83 -6.86 7.87
N GLN A 89 -7.12 -7.00 8.17
CA GLN A 89 -7.93 -5.88 8.63
C GLN A 89 -7.40 -5.30 9.94
N SER A 90 -6.96 -6.15 10.86
CA SER A 90 -6.50 -5.73 12.17
C SER A 90 -5.22 -4.90 12.10
N GLU A 91 -4.28 -5.35 11.26
CA GLU A 91 -2.99 -4.75 10.99
C GLU A 91 -3.16 -3.42 10.26
N LEU A 92 -4.03 -3.42 9.25
CA LEU A 92 -4.35 -2.22 8.48
C LEU A 92 -5.03 -1.17 9.37
N CYS A 93 -5.98 -1.55 10.22
CA CYS A 93 -6.59 -0.63 11.19
C CYS A 93 -5.54 -0.04 12.16
N ALA A 94 -4.67 -0.89 12.72
CA ALA A 94 -3.65 -0.46 13.66
C ALA A 94 -2.61 0.48 13.01
N PHE A 95 -2.21 0.19 11.76
CA PHE A 95 -1.37 1.06 10.96
C PHE A 95 -2.03 2.42 10.74
N THR A 96 -3.25 2.45 10.20
CA THR A 96 -3.93 3.69 9.85
C THR A 96 -4.26 4.53 11.09
N ALA A 97 -4.62 3.91 12.21
CA ALA A 97 -4.84 4.62 13.48
C ALA A 97 -3.57 5.28 14.02
N ARG A 98 -2.40 4.66 13.85
CA ARG A 98 -1.10 5.29 14.17
C ARG A 98 -0.82 6.47 13.26
N LEU A 99 -1.01 6.31 11.95
CA LEU A 99 -0.82 7.37 10.98
C LEU A 99 -1.73 8.58 11.27
N LEU A 100 -3.02 8.33 11.53
CA LEU A 100 -3.99 9.36 11.89
C LEU A 100 -3.54 10.18 13.12
N ARG A 101 -3.04 9.51 14.17
CA ARG A 101 -2.53 10.20 15.36
C ARG A 101 -1.35 11.13 15.04
N ILE A 102 -0.44 10.70 14.16
CA ILE A 102 0.68 11.54 13.70
C ILE A 102 0.15 12.74 12.93
N CYS A 103 -0.78 12.52 11.99
CA CYS A 103 -1.40 13.60 11.22
C CYS A 103 -2.10 14.63 12.12
N ILE A 104 -2.85 14.17 13.13
CA ILE A 104 -3.52 15.04 14.11
C ILE A 104 -2.50 15.82 14.94
N HIS A 105 -1.43 15.15 15.41
CA HIS A 105 -0.38 15.81 16.17
C HIS A 105 0.32 16.87 15.33
N ASN A 106 0.76 16.53 14.12
CA ASN A 106 1.42 17.46 13.21
C ASN A 106 0.52 18.65 12.88
N ARG A 107 -0.77 18.41 12.63
CA ARG A 107 -1.74 19.49 12.45
C ARG A 107 -1.79 20.37 13.70
N ARG A 108 -1.96 19.82 14.90
CA ARG A 108 -2.03 20.66 16.12
C ARG A 108 -0.77 21.47 16.39
N THR A 109 0.40 20.88 16.18
CA THR A 109 1.70 21.50 16.48
C THR A 109 2.08 22.54 15.43
N PHE A 110 1.89 22.25 14.14
CA PHE A 110 2.41 23.05 13.04
C PHE A 110 1.34 23.83 12.28
N PHE A 111 0.05 23.69 12.61
CA PHE A 111 -1.01 24.39 11.89
C PHE A 111 -0.82 25.90 11.89
N GLU A 112 -0.49 26.51 13.03
CA GLU A 112 -0.26 27.97 13.08
C GLU A 112 0.98 28.38 12.27
N LEU A 113 2.03 27.55 12.25
CA LEU A 113 3.20 27.77 11.40
C LEU A 113 2.80 27.75 9.90
N TYR A 114 2.12 26.70 9.46
CA TYR A 114 1.65 26.58 8.07
C TYR A 114 0.67 27.69 7.70
N ARG A 115 -0.22 28.06 8.61
CA ARG A 115 -1.17 29.15 8.43
C ARG A 115 -0.46 30.48 8.24
N ASN A 116 0.60 30.74 9.00
CA ASN A 116 1.39 31.96 8.88
C ASN A 116 2.17 31.99 7.57
N MET A 117 2.81 30.89 7.15
CA MET A 117 3.46 30.79 5.84
C MET A 117 2.49 31.08 4.69
N LEU A 118 1.29 30.47 4.73
CA LEU A 118 0.25 30.69 3.70
C LEU A 118 -0.24 32.13 3.65
N LYS A 119 -0.38 32.80 4.80
CA LYS A 119 -0.71 34.23 4.86
C LYS A 119 0.40 35.07 4.22
N THR A 120 1.66 34.79 4.54
CA THR A 120 2.80 35.50 3.95
C THR A 120 2.85 35.37 2.43
N ILE A 121 2.61 34.15 1.90
CA ILE A 121 2.56 33.91 0.46
C ILE A 121 1.38 34.66 -0.21
N LYS A 122 0.19 34.62 0.40
CA LYS A 122 -0.99 35.33 -0.14
C LYS A 122 -0.87 36.86 -0.07
N LEU A 123 -0.16 37.38 0.93
CA LEU A 123 0.04 38.81 1.14
C LEU A 123 1.23 39.37 0.33
N ASN A 124 2.09 38.50 -0.22
CA ASN A 124 3.24 38.92 -1.02
C ASN A 124 3.45 38.00 -2.24
N PRO A 125 2.60 38.11 -3.29
CA PRO A 125 2.71 37.28 -4.49
C PRO A 125 4.01 37.54 -5.28
N GLU A 126 4.66 38.70 -5.13
CA GLU A 126 5.86 39.10 -5.88
C GLU A 126 7.19 38.63 -5.24
N ALA A 127 7.22 38.27 -3.95
CA ALA A 127 8.43 37.73 -3.31
C ALA A 127 8.84 36.34 -3.83
N THR A 128 7.92 35.64 -4.52
CA THR A 128 8.21 34.34 -5.13
C THR A 128 9.16 34.45 -6.33
N SER A 129 9.28 35.63 -6.96
CA SER A 129 10.20 35.85 -8.09
C SER A 129 11.65 36.11 -7.64
N MET A 130 11.89 36.54 -6.39
CA MET A 130 13.24 36.84 -5.88
C MET A 130 13.88 35.72 -5.04
N ALA A 131 13.12 34.70 -4.65
CA ALA A 131 13.67 33.52 -3.96
C ALA A 131 14.24 32.45 -4.92
N ALA A 132 14.10 32.64 -6.23
CA ALA A 132 14.86 31.91 -7.24
C ALA A 132 16.25 32.54 -7.42
N MET A 133 17.05 32.57 -6.35
CA MET A 133 18.49 32.79 -6.50
C MET A 133 19.17 31.44 -6.83
N PRO A 134 20.14 31.40 -7.75
CA PRO A 134 20.79 30.18 -8.16
C PRO A 134 21.52 29.55 -6.98
N LEU A 135 21.55 28.21 -6.92
CA LEU A 135 22.58 27.52 -6.17
C LEU A 135 23.91 27.94 -6.78
N ASP A 136 24.61 28.87 -6.12
CA ASP A 136 25.97 29.22 -6.50
C ASP A 136 26.84 28.01 -6.17
N GLU A 137 27.21 27.28 -7.23
CA GLU A 137 28.33 26.34 -7.24
C GLU A 137 29.60 27.10 -6.86
N LYS A 138 29.83 27.25 -5.54
CA LYS A 138 31.14 27.38 -4.88
C LYS A 138 30.94 27.64 -3.39
N SER A 139 30.81 26.57 -2.61
CA SER A 139 31.47 26.44 -1.31
C SER A 139 31.25 25.03 -0.74
N ILE A 140 32.31 24.22 -0.93
CA ILE A 140 32.67 22.95 -0.26
C ILE A 140 31.93 21.70 -0.72
#